data_AF-A0A6N6T7P0-F1
#
_entry.id   AF-A0A6N6T7P0-F1
#
_cell.length_a   1.000
_cell.length_b   1.000
_cell.length_c   1.000
_cell.angle_alpha   90.00
_cell.angle_beta   90.00
_cell.angle_gamma   90.00
#
_symmetry.space_group_name_H-M   'P 1'
#
loop_
_entity.id
_entity.type
_entity.pdbx_description
1 polymer ?
#
loop_
_entity_poly.entity_id
_entity_poly.type
_entity_poly.pdbx_seq_one_letter_code
_entity_poly.pdbx_strand_id
1 'polypeptide(L)'
;MTDSRILATGVLLAGGRAERMGGRDKGLLPLAGEPLIAHGIRRLKPQVAELLISANRHGETYQRFGCRVVGDGADERFRGPLAGMLAALRVATTPWVLTAPCDSPLLPPDYAARMLAALAGTRAVASVVDG
;
A
#
# COMPACT_ATOMS: atom_id res chain seq x y z
N MET A 1 17.49 1.98 19.29
CA MET A 1 16.24 1.63 18.58
C MET A 1 16.19 2.45 17.31
N THR A 2 16.52 1.84 16.17
CA THR A 2 16.47 2.51 14.86
C THR A 2 15.02 2.91 14.57
N ASP A 3 14.77 4.18 14.27
CA ASP A 3 13.44 4.67 13.94
C ASP A 3 12.92 3.93 12.70
N SER A 4 11.94 3.05 12.92
CA SER A 4 11.35 2.17 11.91
C SER A 4 10.81 2.96 10.71
N ARG A 5 10.46 4.24 10.92
CA ARG A 5 9.90 5.14 9.91
C ARG A 5 10.85 5.39 8.74
N ILE A 6 12.16 5.27 8.92
CA ILE A 6 13.16 5.65 7.90
C ILE A 6 13.45 4.51 6.91
N LEU A 7 13.10 3.25 7.23
CA LEU A 7 13.59 2.08 6.48
C LEU A 7 12.63 1.52 5.43
N ALA A 8 11.41 2.05 5.30
CA ALA A 8 10.39 1.45 4.43
C ALA A 8 9.61 2.47 3.59
N THR A 9 9.31 2.09 2.35
CA THR A 9 8.29 2.67 1.48
C THR A 9 7.00 1.90 1.72
N GLY A 10 5.94 2.59 2.12
CA GLY A 10 4.60 2.02 2.21
C GLY A 10 3.94 2.01 0.84
N VAL A 11 3.14 0.99 0.56
CA VAL A 11 2.26 0.96 -0.62
C VAL A 11 0.85 0.49 -0.24
N LEU A 12 -0.14 1.29 -0.61
CA LEU A 12 -1.54 0.89 -0.59
C LEU A 12 -1.91 0.28 -1.94
N LEU A 13 -2.32 -0.98 -1.93
CA LEU A 13 -2.74 -1.72 -3.11
C LEU A 13 -4.21 -1.37 -3.43
N ALA A 14 -4.39 -0.42 -4.35
CA ALA A 14 -5.69 0.04 -4.87
C ALA A 14 -5.98 -0.47 -6.29
N GLY A 15 -5.11 -1.32 -6.83
CA GLY A 15 -5.23 -1.92 -8.16
C GLY A 15 -6.09 -3.18 -8.19
N GLY A 16 -6.64 -3.46 -9.37
CA GLY A 16 -7.43 -4.65 -9.65
C GLY A 16 -8.52 -4.36 -10.68
N ARG A 17 -9.16 -5.41 -11.21
CA ARG A 17 -10.20 -5.23 -12.22
C ARG A 17 -11.56 -4.80 -11.64
N ALA A 18 -11.74 -4.91 -10.32
CA ALA A 18 -13.01 -4.64 -9.65
C ALA A 18 -14.22 -5.41 -10.23
N GLU A 19 -13.98 -6.55 -10.89
CA GLU A 19 -15.02 -7.37 -11.55
C GLU A 19 -16.13 -7.79 -10.58
N ARG A 20 -15.77 -8.11 -9.33
CA ARG A 20 -16.73 -8.51 -8.28
C ARG A 20 -17.49 -7.33 -7.65
N MET A 21 -17.09 -6.09 -7.93
CA MET A 21 -17.66 -4.86 -7.36
C MET A 21 -18.41 -4.03 -8.43
N GLY A 22 -18.82 -4.66 -9.53
CA GLY A 22 -19.49 -3.98 -10.63
C GLY A 22 -18.64 -2.90 -11.29
N GLY A 23 -17.31 -3.06 -11.31
CA GLY A 23 -16.36 -2.09 -11.87
C GLY A 23 -16.07 -0.88 -10.97
N ARG A 24 -16.70 -0.79 -9.79
CA ARG A 24 -16.44 0.29 -8.82
C ARG A 24 -15.07 0.12 -8.19
N ASP A 25 -14.28 1.18 -8.21
CA ASP A 25 -12.95 1.19 -7.61
C ASP A 25 -13.07 1.16 -6.09
N LYS A 26 -12.61 0.06 -5.47
CA LYS A 26 -12.83 -0.20 -4.05
C LYS A 26 -12.20 0.88 -3.17
N GLY A 27 -11.00 1.36 -3.51
CA GLY A 27 -10.32 2.40 -2.74
C GLY A 27 -11.06 3.74 -2.72
N LEU A 28 -11.91 4.00 -3.71
CA LEU A 28 -12.72 5.23 -3.82
C LEU A 28 -14.13 5.09 -3.23
N LEU A 29 -14.49 3.91 -2.71
CA LEU A 29 -15.78 3.74 -2.05
C LEU A 29 -15.79 4.49 -0.70
N PRO A 30 -16.90 5.16 -0.36
CA PRO A 30 -17.00 5.89 0.89
C PRO A 30 -17.18 4.94 2.08
N LEU A 31 -16.48 5.25 3.17
CA LEU A 31 -16.67 4.73 4.52
C LEU A 31 -16.71 5.93 5.46
N ALA A 32 -17.78 6.06 6.26
CA ALA A 32 -17.95 7.20 7.18
C ALA A 32 -17.75 8.60 6.52
N GLY A 33 -18.13 8.74 5.24
CA GLY A 33 -18.02 10.00 4.49
C GLY A 33 -16.69 10.24 3.78
N GLU A 34 -15.69 9.38 3.97
CA GLU A 34 -14.36 9.49 3.33
C GLU A 34 -14.07 8.26 2.43
N PRO A 35 -13.33 8.40 1.32
CA PRO A 35 -12.88 7.25 0.54
C PRO A 35 -12.04 6.26 1.36
N LEU A 36 -12.23 4.95 1.17
CA LEU A 36 -11.48 3.89 1.88
C LEU A 36 -9.96 4.11 1.87
N ILE A 37 -9.41 4.53 0.73
CA ILE A 37 -7.99 4.84 0.59
C ILE A 37 -7.53 5.93 1.56
N ALA A 38 -8.37 6.93 1.87
CA ALA A 38 -8.03 8.02 2.78
C ALA A 38 -7.78 7.51 4.21
N HIS A 39 -8.57 6.51 4.65
CA HIS A 39 -8.33 5.85 5.94
C HIS A 39 -6.97 5.14 5.95
N GLY A 40 -6.66 4.38 4.91
CA GLY A 40 -5.37 3.70 4.77
C GLY A 40 -4.20 4.68 4.76
N ILE A 41 -4.31 5.79 4.03
CA ILE A 41 -3.30 6.85 3.96
C ILE A 41 -3.05 7.42 5.36
N ARG A 42 -4.12 7.78 6.08
CA ARG A 42 -4.03 8.34 7.43
C ARG A 42 -3.35 7.39 8.42
N ARG A 43 -3.53 6.08 8.27
CA ARG A 43 -2.90 5.07 9.12
C ARG A 43 -1.45 4.80 8.76
N LEU A 44 -1.14 4.63 7.46
CA LEU A 44 0.16 4.14 7.02
C LEU A 44 1.18 5.25 6.79
N LYS A 45 0.77 6.42 6.26
CA LYS A 45 1.67 7.53 5.92
C LYS A 45 2.59 7.96 7.06
N PRO A 46 2.14 8.04 8.34
CA PRO A 46 3.02 8.43 9.45
C PRO A 46 4.08 7.37 9.83
N GLN A 47 3.96 6.14 9.32
CA GLN A 47 4.79 4.99 9.71
C GLN A 47 5.91 4.67 8.71
N VAL A 48 5.96 5.36 7.56
CA VAL A 48 6.85 5.05 6.42
C VAL A 48 7.55 6.30 5.89
N ALA A 49 8.68 6.13 5.21
CA ALA A 49 9.45 7.24 4.65
C ALA A 49 8.76 7.87 3.43
N GLU A 50 8.12 7.04 2.61
CA GLU A 50 7.29 7.43 1.48
C GLU A 50 6.04 6.56 1.46
N LEU A 51 4.89 7.12 1.06
CA LEU A 51 3.68 6.34 0.79
C LEU A 51 3.30 6.42 -0.69
N LEU A 52 3.24 5.26 -1.33
CA LEU A 52 2.76 5.04 -2.69
C LEU A 52 1.31 4.53 -2.70
N ILE A 53 0.62 4.80 -3.80
CA ILE A 53 -0.64 4.14 -4.14
C ILE A 53 -0.41 3.35 -5.42
N SER A 54 -0.58 2.03 -5.35
CA SER A 54 -0.58 1.18 -6.55
C SER A 54 -1.99 1.16 -7.14
N ALA A 55 -2.18 1.74 -8.33
CA ALA A 55 -3.47 1.83 -8.99
C ALA A 55 -3.34 1.78 -10.52
N ASN A 56 -4.23 1.03 -11.18
CA ASN A 56 -4.26 0.86 -12.64
C ASN A 56 -5.39 1.66 -13.32
N ARG A 57 -6.17 2.38 -12.53
CA ARG A 57 -7.35 3.17 -12.89
C ARG A 57 -7.40 4.41 -12.00
N HIS A 58 -8.08 5.45 -12.49
CA HIS A 58 -8.33 6.69 -11.74
C HIS A 58 -7.06 7.35 -11.15
N GLY A 59 -5.92 7.25 -11.84
CA GLY A 59 -4.63 7.74 -11.37
C GLY A 59 -4.66 9.21 -10.93
N GLU A 60 -5.28 10.09 -11.71
CA GLU A 60 -5.46 11.51 -11.36
C GLU A 60 -6.29 11.70 -10.08
N THR A 61 -7.30 10.87 -9.84
CA THR A 61 -8.10 10.93 -8.60
C THR A 61 -7.25 10.51 -7.41
N TYR A 62 -6.46 9.45 -7.55
CA TYR A 62 -5.55 9.00 -6.49
C TYR A 62 -4.41 9.99 -6.22
N GLN A 63 -3.90 10.68 -7.24
CA GLN A 63 -2.87 11.71 -7.09
C GLN A 63 -3.34 12.90 -6.22
N ARG A 64 -4.64 13.22 -6.22
CA ARG A 64 -5.21 14.29 -5.38
C ARG A 64 -5.08 14.04 -3.88
N PHE A 65 -4.81 12.81 -3.45
CA PHE A 65 -4.51 12.52 -2.05
C PHE A 65 -3.06 12.85 -1.64
N GLY A 66 -2.25 13.41 -2.56
CA GLY A 66 -0.88 13.83 -2.27
C GLY A 66 0.10 12.68 -2.08
N CYS A 67 -0.16 11.56 -2.77
CA CYS A 67 0.72 10.39 -2.84
C CYS A 67 1.11 10.12 -4.28
N ARG A 68 2.33 9.61 -4.49
CA ARG A 68 2.77 9.13 -5.81
C ARG A 68 1.96 7.90 -6.19
N VAL A 69 1.39 7.90 -7.39
CA VAL A 69 0.61 6.78 -7.92
C VAL A 69 1.47 5.98 -8.89
N VAL A 70 1.52 4.67 -8.69
CA VAL A 70 2.27 3.72 -9.54
C VAL A 70 1.30 2.73 -10.18
N GLY A 71 1.44 2.52 -11.49
CA GLY A 71 0.69 1.51 -12.22
C GLY A 71 1.50 0.24 -12.43
N ASP A 72 0.82 -0.87 -12.68
CA ASP A 72 1.46 -2.09 -13.15
C ASP A 72 2.13 -1.83 -14.52
N GLY A 73 3.19 -2.59 -14.83
CA GLY A 73 3.73 -2.63 -16.19
C GLY A 73 2.71 -3.21 -17.18
N ALA A 74 2.92 -2.97 -18.48
CA ALA A 74 1.98 -3.33 -19.52
C ALA A 74 1.66 -4.84 -19.53
N ASP A 75 2.66 -5.69 -19.32
CA ASP A 75 2.53 -7.16 -19.33
C ASP A 75 2.00 -7.73 -18.00
N GLU A 76 2.18 -6.98 -16.90
CA GLU A 76 1.73 -7.36 -15.56
C GLU A 76 0.36 -6.78 -15.19
N ARG A 77 -0.21 -5.93 -16.05
CA ARG A 77 -1.44 -5.21 -15.76
C ARG A 77 -2.57 -6.16 -15.36
N PHE A 78 -3.13 -5.91 -14.17
CA PHE A 78 -4.23 -6.70 -13.60
C PHE A 78 -3.89 -8.14 -13.21
N ARG A 79 -2.61 -8.50 -13.07
CA ARG A 79 -2.19 -9.81 -12.55
C ARG A 79 -2.28 -9.93 -11.01
N GLY A 80 -3.22 -9.20 -10.41
CA GLY A 80 -3.50 -9.23 -8.97
C GLY A 80 -2.48 -8.48 -8.11
N PRO A 81 -2.51 -8.67 -6.78
CA PRO A 81 -1.72 -7.90 -5.82
C PRO A 81 -0.20 -7.95 -6.04
N LEU A 82 0.32 -9.07 -6.57
CA LEU A 82 1.76 -9.22 -6.84
C LEU A 82 2.27 -8.22 -7.89
N ALA A 83 1.46 -7.87 -8.89
CA ALA A 83 1.84 -6.86 -9.90
C ALA A 83 2.00 -5.48 -9.26
N GLY A 84 1.09 -5.12 -8.36
CA GLY A 84 1.18 -3.85 -7.62
C GLY A 84 2.38 -3.80 -6.67
N MET A 85 2.70 -4.92 -6.01
CA MET A 85 3.92 -5.03 -5.19
C MET A 85 5.19 -4.89 -6.03
N LEU A 86 5.24 -5.54 -7.21
CA LEU A 86 6.36 -5.41 -8.14
C LEU A 86 6.52 -3.98 -8.64
N ALA A 87 5.43 -3.30 -8.98
CA ALA A 87 5.45 -1.89 -9.39
C ALA A 87 6.03 -0.99 -8.29
N ALA A 88 5.66 -1.21 -7.02
CA ALA A 88 6.21 -0.48 -5.89
C ALA A 88 7.71 -0.79 -5.67
N LEU A 89 8.11 -2.06 -5.71
CA LEU A 89 9.50 -2.49 -5.57
C LEU A 89 10.42 -1.87 -6.63
N ARG A 90 9.93 -1.68 -7.86
CA ARG A 90 10.70 -1.06 -8.96
C ARG A 90 11.03 0.42 -8.71
N VAL A 91 10.25 1.14 -7.90
CA VAL A 91 10.40 2.59 -7.69
C VAL A 91 10.76 3.00 -6.27
N ALA A 92 10.71 2.06 -5.32
CA ALA A 92 11.04 2.30 -3.94
C ALA A 92 12.54 2.59 -3.80
N THR A 93 12.88 3.58 -2.98
CA THR A 93 14.26 3.98 -2.70
C THR A 93 14.72 3.55 -1.30
N THR A 94 13.87 2.84 -0.57
CA THR A 94 14.14 2.34 0.78
C THR A 94 14.45 0.84 0.76
N PRO A 95 15.16 0.31 1.77
CA PRO A 95 15.48 -1.12 1.86
C PRO A 95 14.26 -2.06 1.91
N TRP A 96 13.14 -1.59 2.45
CA TRP A 96 11.92 -2.38 2.59
C TRP A 96 10.74 -1.76 1.86
N VAL A 97 9.84 -2.61 1.36
CA VAL A 97 8.52 -2.21 0.89
C VAL A 97 7.47 -2.85 1.78
N LEU A 98 6.65 -2.01 2.41
CA LEU A 98 5.57 -2.45 3.28
C LEU A 98 4.24 -2.30 2.55
N THR A 99 3.52 -3.41 2.38
CA THR A 99 2.29 -3.44 1.59
C THR A 99 1.07 -3.52 2.51
N ALA A 100 -0.02 -2.87 2.12
CA ALA A 100 -1.34 -3.04 2.72
C ALA A 100 -2.42 -2.86 1.64
N PRO A 101 -3.56 -3.54 1.72
CA PRO A 101 -4.63 -3.32 0.76
C PRO A 101 -5.35 -1.99 1.06
N CYS A 102 -5.93 -1.36 0.02
CA CYS A 102 -6.61 -0.06 0.15
C CYS A 102 -7.88 -0.07 1.02
N ASP A 103 -8.36 -1.25 1.40
CA ASP A 103 -9.60 -1.49 2.14
C ASP A 103 -9.37 -1.90 3.61
N SER A 104 -8.20 -1.58 4.16
CA SER A 104 -7.85 -1.80 5.57
C SER A 104 -7.93 -0.50 6.39
N PRO A 105 -9.13 0.03 6.71
CA PRO A 105 -9.28 1.30 7.41
C PRO A 105 -8.81 1.25 8.88
N LEU A 106 -8.66 0.05 9.44
CA LEU A 106 -8.27 -0.21 10.82
C LEU A 106 -6.81 -0.63 10.98
N LEU A 107 -5.95 -0.33 9.99
CA LEU A 107 -4.53 -0.66 10.05
C LEU A 107 -3.92 -0.14 11.38
N PRO A 108 -3.22 -1.00 12.16
CA PRO A 108 -2.64 -0.61 13.44
C PRO A 108 -1.64 0.55 13.30
N PRO A 109 -1.57 1.46 14.29
CA PRO A 109 -0.64 2.60 14.26
C PRO A 109 0.84 2.18 14.41
N ASP A 110 1.10 0.92 14.79
CA ASP A 110 2.41 0.30 14.96
C ASP A 110 2.70 -0.79 13.92
N TYR A 111 1.89 -0.88 12.86
CA TYR A 111 2.00 -1.89 11.81
C TYR A 111 3.42 -2.01 11.23
N ALA A 112 4.05 -0.90 10.85
CA ALA A 112 5.40 -0.92 10.28
C ALA A 112 6.45 -1.42 11.29
N ALA A 113 6.31 -1.02 12.55
CA ALA A 113 7.22 -1.46 13.62
C ALA A 113 7.06 -2.97 13.87
N ARG A 114 5.83 -3.48 14.00
CA ARG A 114 5.53 -4.91 14.14
C ARG A 114 6.12 -5.71 12.97
N MET A 115 6.02 -5.19 11.76
CA MET A 115 6.49 -5.88 10.56
C MET A 115 8.02 -5.94 10.46
N LEU A 116 8.70 -4.81 10.68
CA LEU A 116 10.15 -4.76 10.68
C LEU A 116 10.76 -5.57 11.84
N ALA A 117 10.11 -5.57 13.00
CA ALA A 117 10.53 -6.40 14.14
C ALA A 117 10.42 -7.90 13.82
N ALA A 118 9.39 -8.33 13.09
CA ALA A 118 9.24 -9.74 12.67
C ALA A 118 10.33 -10.20 11.69
N LEU A 119 10.94 -9.27 10.94
CA LEU A 119 12.08 -9.57 10.06
C LEU A 119 13.40 -9.68 10.84
N ALA A 120 13.54 -8.92 11.94
CA ALA A 120 14.75 -8.92 12.75
C ALA A 120 15.00 -10.30 13.39
N GLY A 121 16.19 -10.86 13.17
CA GLY A 121 16.57 -12.18 13.69
C GLY A 121 16.18 -13.36 12.79
N THR A 122 15.62 -13.09 11.60
CA THR A 122 15.29 -14.12 10.60
C THR A 122 16.04 -13.86 9.29
N ARG A 123 16.21 -14.89 8.44
CA ARG A 123 16.60 -14.72 7.02
C ARG A 123 15.35 -14.50 6.14
N ALA A 124 14.30 -13.89 6.68
CA ALA A 124 13.04 -13.74 5.97
C ALA A 124 13.11 -12.59 4.94
N VAL A 125 12.50 -12.84 3.78
CA VAL A 125 12.32 -11.85 2.70
C VAL A 125 10.92 -11.22 2.75
N ALA A 126 10.02 -11.77 3.56
CA ALA A 126 8.66 -11.30 3.76
C ALA A 126 8.17 -11.69 5.15
N SER A 127 7.25 -10.90 5.68
CA SER A 127 6.61 -11.11 6.97
C SER A 127 5.14 -10.71 6.85
N VAL A 128 4.27 -11.43 7.53
CA VAL A 128 2.84 -11.12 7.65
C VAL A 128 2.51 -11.04 9.14
N VAL A 129 1.78 -10.02 9.55
CA VAL A 129 1.30 -9.86 10.93
C VAL A 129 -0.22 -9.80 10.90
N ASP A 130 -0.84 -10.67 11.69
CA ASP A 130 -2.28 -10.66 11.89
C ASP A 130 -2.69 -9.39 12.67
N GLY A 131 -3.80 -8.80 12.24
CA GLY A 131 -4.37 -7.56 12.79
C GLY A 131 -4.71 -7.69 14.26
#